data_AF-A0A7C3ZD81-F1
#
_entry.id   AF-A0A7C3ZD81-F1
#
_cell.length_a   1.000
_cell.length_b   1.000
_cell.length_c   1.000
_cell.angle_alpha   90.00
_cell.angle_beta   90.00
_cell.angle_gamma   90.00
#
_symmetry.space_group_name_H-M   'P 1'
#
loop_
_entity.id
_entity.type
_entity.pdbx_description
1 polymer ?
#
loop_
_entity_poly.entity_id
_entity_poly.type
_entity_poly.pdbx_seq_one_letter_code
_entity_poly.pdbx_strand_id
1 'polypeptide(L)'
;AEHLDIPKNIITKPPSADLWAGQSDEKELGFSYETADSIMYLLIDKMYKPEVAVSLGYDGELVNKIYAKIKKSQYKRRMPLIAKVSERTINIDFRYLRDWA
;
A
#
# COMPACT_ATOMS: atom_id res chain seq x y z
N ALA A 1 -15.67 -10.20 4.12
CA ALA A 1 -16.52 -9.69 5.22
C ALA A 1 -17.88 -10.36 5.22
N GLU A 2 -18.61 -10.35 4.09
CA GLU A 2 -19.94 -10.98 3.98
C GLU A 2 -19.96 -12.49 4.28
N HIS A 3 -18.89 -13.21 3.91
CA HIS A 3 -18.76 -14.64 4.13
C HIS A 3 -18.37 -15.02 5.58
N LEU A 4 -18.15 -14.02 6.44
CA LEU A 4 -17.72 -14.19 7.84
C LEU A 4 -18.82 -13.79 8.84
N ASP A 5 -20.07 -13.68 8.37
CA ASP A 5 -21.26 -13.29 9.16
C ASP A 5 -21.07 -11.99 9.96
N ILE A 6 -20.29 -11.07 9.40
CA ILE A 6 -20.05 -9.75 10.00
C ILE A 6 -21.36 -8.95 9.93
N PRO A 7 -21.76 -8.25 11.00
CA PRO A 7 -22.94 -7.40 11.01
C PRO A 7 -23.01 -6.45 9.80
N LYS A 8 -24.18 -6.40 9.15
CA LYS A 8 -24.40 -5.59 7.92
C LYS A 8 -24.07 -4.11 8.12
N ASN A 9 -24.33 -3.57 9.30
CA ASN A 9 -24.01 -2.18 9.65
C ASN A 9 -22.51 -1.87 9.61
N ILE A 10 -21.63 -2.86 9.80
CA ILE A 10 -20.18 -2.71 9.65
C ILE A 10 -19.79 -2.78 8.17
N ILE A 11 -20.39 -3.71 7.42
CA ILE A 11 -20.08 -3.91 5.99
C ILE A 11 -20.48 -2.69 5.16
N THR A 12 -21.66 -2.11 5.42
CA THR A 12 -22.18 -0.97 4.65
C THR A 12 -21.68 0.38 5.14
N LYS A 13 -20.91 0.43 6.25
CA LYS A 13 -20.38 1.69 6.76
C LYS A 13 -19.37 2.24 5.74
N PRO A 14 -19.48 3.52 5.33
CA PRO A 14 -18.51 4.09 4.41
C PRO A 14 -17.10 4.04 5.04
N PRO A 15 -16.07 3.68 4.25
CA PRO A 15 -14.71 3.60 4.75
C PRO A 15 -14.23 4.97 5.24
N SER A 16 -13.78 5.00 6.49
CA SER A 16 -13.27 6.19 7.16
C SER A 16 -12.25 5.78 8.23
N ALA A 17 -11.12 6.48 8.30
CA ALA A 17 -10.15 6.31 9.38
C ALA A 17 -10.62 6.91 10.73
N ASP A 18 -11.71 7.67 10.75
CA ASP A 18 -12.35 8.27 11.94
C ASP A 18 -11.39 9.05 12.85
N LEU A 19 -10.38 9.69 12.26
CA LEU A 19 -9.40 10.52 12.96
C LEU A 19 -9.97 11.89 13.35
N TRP A 20 -10.98 12.37 12.62
CA TRP A 20 -11.75 13.57 12.93
C TRP A 20 -13.17 13.50 12.33
N ALA A 21 -14.07 14.33 12.87
CA ALA A 21 -15.47 14.35 12.47
C ALA A 21 -15.65 14.71 10.98
N GLY A 22 -16.41 13.88 10.25
CA GLY A 22 -16.70 14.08 8.83
C GLY A 22 -15.63 13.55 7.87
N GLN A 23 -14.62 12.82 8.36
CA GLN A 23 -13.63 12.17 7.51
C GLN A 23 -14.25 11.09 6.62
N SER A 24 -13.88 11.08 5.34
CA SER A 24 -14.24 10.04 4.38
C SER A 24 -13.03 9.77 3.48
N ASP A 25 -12.57 8.52 3.48
CA ASP A 25 -11.32 8.16 2.82
C ASP A 25 -11.43 8.34 1.29
N GLU A 26 -12.57 8.05 0.69
CA GLU A 26 -12.80 8.25 -0.75
C GLU A 26 -12.74 9.74 -1.14
N LYS A 27 -13.22 10.63 -0.27
CA LYS A 27 -13.11 12.07 -0.48
C LYS A 27 -11.68 12.57 -0.38
N GLU A 28 -10.89 12.03 0.54
CA GLU A 28 -9.47 12.39 0.68
C GLU A 28 -8.61 11.86 -0.46
N LEU A 29 -8.88 10.63 -0.90
CA LEU A 29 -8.16 9.99 -1.99
C LEU A 29 -8.51 10.65 -3.34
N GLY A 30 -9.76 11.06 -3.50
CA GLY A 30 -10.31 11.63 -4.73
C GLY A 30 -10.56 10.57 -5.80
N PHE A 31 -10.73 9.31 -5.41
CA PHE A 31 -11.04 8.18 -6.28
C PHE A 31 -11.66 7.03 -5.47
N SER A 32 -12.46 6.19 -6.15
CA SER A 32 -13.06 5.00 -5.51
C SER A 32 -12.04 3.89 -5.29
N TYR A 33 -12.29 3.05 -4.28
CA TYR A 33 -11.45 1.88 -3.99
C TYR A 33 -11.41 0.89 -5.15
N GLU A 34 -12.55 0.63 -5.81
CA GLU A 34 -12.60 -0.29 -6.95
C GLU A 34 -11.66 0.13 -8.09
N THR A 35 -11.62 1.44 -8.37
CA THR A 35 -10.73 1.99 -9.41
C THR A 35 -9.28 1.91 -8.96
N ALA A 36 -8.99 2.26 -7.70
CA ALA A 36 -7.65 2.22 -7.15
C ALA A 36 -7.08 0.80 -7.16
N ASP A 37 -7.86 -0.19 -6.73
CA ASP A 37 -7.48 -1.59 -6.65
C ASP A 37 -7.19 -2.15 -8.04
N SER A 38 -8.03 -1.83 -9.03
CA SER A 38 -7.81 -2.24 -10.41
C SER A 38 -6.50 -1.69 -10.98
N ILE A 39 -6.22 -0.41 -10.74
CA ILE A 39 -4.95 0.22 -11.17
C ILE A 39 -3.76 -0.39 -10.41
N MET A 40 -3.88 -0.62 -9.10
CA MET A 40 -2.82 -1.23 -8.30
C MET A 40 -2.53 -2.67 -8.76
N TYR A 41 -3.55 -3.45 -9.08
CA TYR A 41 -3.40 -4.80 -9.63
C TYR A 41 -2.56 -4.80 -10.92
N LEU A 42 -2.84 -3.88 -11.83
CA LEU A 42 -2.07 -3.76 -13.08
C LEU A 42 -0.62 -3.34 -12.82
N LEU A 43 -0.39 -2.37 -11.94
CA LEU A 43 0.94 -1.82 -11.68
C LEU A 43 1.83 -2.74 -10.84
N ILE A 44 1.24 -3.45 -9.86
CA ILE A 44 1.98 -4.22 -8.85
C ILE A 44 1.96 -5.71 -9.15
N ASP A 45 0.78 -6.30 -9.36
CA ASP A 45 0.66 -7.76 -9.57
C ASP A 45 1.01 -8.16 -11.00
N LYS A 46 0.59 -7.37 -11.99
CA LYS A 46 0.95 -7.57 -13.41
C LYS A 46 2.24 -6.87 -13.83
N MET A 47 2.82 -6.03 -12.97
CA MET A 47 4.07 -5.32 -13.22
C MET A 47 4.04 -4.46 -14.50
N TYR A 48 2.88 -3.95 -14.89
CA TYR A 48 2.74 -3.09 -16.06
C TYR A 48 3.28 -1.68 -15.77
N LYS A 49 3.75 -1.02 -16.83
CA LYS A 49 4.11 0.39 -16.76
C LYS A 49 2.84 1.27 -16.66
N PRO A 50 2.91 2.44 -16.02
CA PRO A 50 1.80 3.39 -15.98
C PRO A 50 1.20 3.71 -17.34
N GLU A 51 2.05 3.83 -18.37
CA GLU A 51 1.66 4.06 -19.77
C GLU A 51 0.66 3.01 -20.29
N VAL A 52 0.85 1.74 -19.90
CA VAL A 52 -0.02 0.64 -20.33
C VAL A 52 -1.38 0.74 -19.65
N ALA A 53 -1.42 1.09 -18.35
CA ALA A 53 -2.69 1.33 -17.65
C ALA A 53 -3.48 2.48 -18.30
N VAL A 54 -2.81 3.56 -18.73
CA VAL A 54 -3.47 4.64 -19.47
C VAL A 54 -4.02 4.15 -20.82
N SER A 55 -3.26 3.33 -21.54
CA SER A 55 -3.73 2.75 -22.82
C SER A 55 -4.94 1.82 -22.68
N LEU A 56 -5.16 1.25 -21.49
CA LEU A 56 -6.31 0.42 -21.16
C LEU A 56 -7.57 1.23 -20.82
N GLY A 57 -7.51 2.55 -20.88
CA GLY A 57 -8.67 3.44 -20.70
C GLY A 57 -8.78 4.06 -19.30
N TYR A 58 -7.79 3.87 -18.42
CA TYR A 58 -7.74 4.59 -17.14
C TYR A 58 -7.26 6.02 -17.35
N ASP A 59 -7.79 6.94 -16.55
CA ASP A 59 -7.35 8.33 -16.57
C ASP A 59 -5.86 8.46 -16.18
N GLY A 60 -5.10 9.17 -17.02
CA GLY A 60 -3.66 9.33 -16.85
C GLY A 60 -3.29 10.14 -15.61
N GLU A 61 -4.09 11.14 -15.24
CA GLU A 61 -3.82 11.92 -14.04
C GLU A 61 -4.01 11.04 -12.78
N LEU A 62 -5.10 10.28 -12.74
CA LEU A 62 -5.38 9.33 -11.68
C LEU A 62 -4.28 8.24 -11.55
N VAL A 63 -3.89 7.60 -12.66
CA VAL A 63 -2.84 6.57 -12.66
C VAL A 63 -1.53 7.15 -12.13
N ASN A 64 -1.13 8.33 -12.58
CA ASN A 64 0.09 8.99 -12.11
C ASN A 64 0.01 9.37 -10.62
N LYS A 65 -1.14 9.85 -10.15
CA LYS A 65 -1.38 10.18 -8.74
C LYS A 65 -1.23 8.94 -7.85
N ILE A 66 -1.85 7.82 -8.24
CA ILE A 66 -1.74 6.54 -7.52
C ILE A 66 -0.29 6.05 -7.52
N TYR A 67 0.35 6.02 -8.69
CA TYR A 67 1.74 5.58 -8.82
C TYR A 67 2.71 6.42 -7.97
N ALA A 68 2.57 7.75 -7.99
CA ALA A 68 3.35 8.65 -7.16
C ALA A 68 3.12 8.38 -5.66
N LYS A 69 1.88 8.13 -5.24
CA LYS A 69 1.54 7.80 -3.85
C LYS A 69 2.18 6.49 -3.41
N ILE A 70 2.15 5.46 -4.25
CA ILE A 70 2.81 4.16 -4.00
C ILE A 70 4.31 4.36 -3.81
N LYS A 71 4.95 5.12 -4.69
CA LYS A 71 6.40 5.41 -4.62
C LYS A 71 6.75 6.19 -3.36
N LYS A 72 6.01 7.26 -3.06
CA LYS A 72 6.25 8.11 -1.88
C LYS A 72 6.02 7.36 -0.57
N SER A 73 5.11 6.38 -0.53
CA SER A 73 4.80 5.58 0.66
C SER A 73 5.64 4.30 0.77
N GLN A 74 6.58 4.04 -0.14
CA GLN A 74 7.40 2.82 -0.14
C GLN A 74 8.13 2.58 1.17
N TYR A 75 8.59 3.66 1.84
CA TYR A 75 9.28 3.56 3.13
C TYR A 75 8.43 2.90 4.22
N LYS A 76 7.09 3.03 4.18
CA LYS A 76 6.18 2.46 5.18
C LYS A 76 6.15 0.93 5.17
N ARG A 77 6.58 0.31 4.06
CA ARG A 77 6.62 -1.15 3.85
C ARG A 77 8.01 -1.75 4.08
N ARG A 78 8.98 -0.94 4.49
CA ARG A 78 10.35 -1.37 4.75
C ARG A 78 10.73 -1.01 6.17
N MET A 79 11.59 -1.82 6.77
CA MET A 79 12.23 -1.44 8.02
C MET A 79 13.06 -0.16 7.80
N PRO A 80 13.22 0.67 8.84
CA PRO A 80 14.08 1.85 8.75
C PRO A 80 15.48 1.45 8.28
N LEU A 81 16.09 2.32 7.48
CA LEU A 81 17.47 2.11 7.05
C LEU A 81 18.38 2.26 8.27
N ILE A 82 19.01 1.16 8.68
CA ILE A 82 19.98 1.17 9.77
C ILE A 82 21.36 1.38 9.16
N ALA A 83 22.07 2.41 9.62
CA ALA A 83 23.43 2.67 9.17
C ALA A 83 24.34 1.49 9.54
N LYS A 84 25.09 1.00 8.56
CA LYS A 84 26.04 -0.09 8.78
C LYS A 84 27.28 0.46 9.49
N VAL A 85 27.53 -0.01 10.71
CA VAL A 85 28.68 0.43 11.53
C VAL A 85 29.93 -0.42 11.24
N SER A 86 29.76 -1.66 10.78
CA SER A 86 30.84 -2.59 10.45
C SER A 86 30.49 -3.39 9.19
N GLU A 87 31.40 -4.24 8.71
CA GLU A 87 31.16 -5.08 7.53
C GLU A 87 29.99 -6.07 7.70
N ARG A 88 29.58 -6.39 8.93
CA ARG A 88 28.51 -7.35 9.25
C ARG A 88 27.53 -6.80 10.27
N THR A 89 26.24 -6.88 9.94
CA THR A 89 25.16 -6.49 10.85
C THR A 89 24.63 -7.71 11.61
N ILE A 90 24.69 -7.68 12.94
CA ILE A 90 24.11 -8.70 13.81
C ILE A 90 22.60 -8.81 13.50
N ASN A 91 22.08 -10.04 13.38
CA ASN A 91 20.69 -10.38 13.02
C ASN A 91 20.27 -10.18 11.55
N ILE A 92 21.03 -9.44 10.73
CA ILE A 92 20.68 -9.19 9.32
C ILE A 92 21.61 -9.97 8.39
N ASP A 93 22.93 -9.82 8.57
CA ASP A 93 23.91 -10.34 7.62
C ASP A 93 24.35 -11.78 7.95
N PHE A 94 24.24 -12.21 9.21
CA PHE A 94 24.38 -13.61 9.63
C PHE A 94 23.60 -13.80 10.96
N ARG A 95 22.71 -14.80 11.02
CA ARG A 95 22.10 -15.21 12.30
C ARG A 95 23.14 -16.01 13.08
N TYR A 96 24.00 -15.32 13.83
CA TYR A 96 24.79 -16.01 14.84
C TYR A 96 23.82 -16.53 15.90
N LEU A 97 23.66 -17.85 15.97
CA LEU A 97 23.27 -18.48 17.22
C LEU A 97 24.35 -18.03 18.22
N ARG A 98 23.97 -17.16 19.16
CA ARG A 98 24.75 -16.95 20.37
C ARG A 98 24.80 -18.29 21.11
N ASP A 99 25.75 -19.12 20.72
CA ASP A 99 26.20 -20.26 21.50
C ASP A 99 27.72 -20.29 21.33
N TRP A 100 28.38 -19.43 22.09
CA TRP A 100 29.77 -19.66 22.49
C TRP A 100 29.71 -20.44 23.81
N ALA A 101 29.25 -21.69 23.72
CA ALA A 101 29.67 -22.72 24.66
C ALA A 101 31.14 -23.08 24.38
#